data_AF-C1DEG9-F1
#
_entry.id   AF-C1DEG9-F1
#
_cell.length_a   1.000
_cell.length_b   1.000
_cell.length_c   1.000
_cell.angle_alpha   90.00
_cell.angle_beta   90.00
_cell.angle_gamma   90.00
#
_symmetry.space_group_name_H-M   'P 1'
#
loop_
_entity.id
_entity.type
_entity.pdbx_description
1 polymer ?
#
loop_
_entity_poly.entity_id
_entity_poly.type
_entity_poly.pdbx_seq_one_letter_code
_entity_poly.pdbx_strand_id
1 'polypeptide(L)'
;MTLYSLTYTLHVLPALIWVGGMFFAWMILRPATVSELDTPARLKLWPEVFRRFFQWVWAAVVMLPVTGIGLLHLRFPSLETAPAYVHVMMGLYLVMLALFLRVRLLQLPQLRRAVELRDWPAGGAALGRIRRLVGFNLVLGLSLVAIAAARPIF
;
A
#
# COMPACT_ATOMS: atom_id res chain seq x y z
N MET A 1 -18.71 -21.46 9.14
CA MET A 1 -17.52 -21.08 8.34
C MET A 1 -16.32 -21.87 8.86
N THR A 2 -15.45 -22.38 8.01
CA THR A 2 -14.22 -23.04 8.47
C THR A 2 -13.22 -21.98 8.96
N LEU A 3 -12.31 -22.36 9.87
CA LEU A 3 -11.24 -21.48 10.33
C LEU A 3 -10.42 -20.94 9.15
N TYR A 4 -10.13 -21.79 8.16
CA TYR A 4 -9.45 -21.39 6.93
C TYR A 4 -10.20 -20.29 6.16
N SER A 5 -11.51 -20.45 5.91
CA SER A 5 -12.30 -19.46 5.16
C SER A 5 -12.36 -18.11 5.89
N LEU A 6 -12.43 -18.12 7.22
CA LEU A 6 -12.40 -16.90 8.03
C LEU A 6 -11.04 -16.21 7.92
N THR A 7 -9.94 -16.95 8.15
CA THR A 7 -8.58 -16.39 8.07
C THR A 7 -8.26 -15.89 6.66
N TYR A 8 -8.71 -16.59 5.62
CA TYR A 8 -8.53 -16.15 4.24
C TYR A 8 -9.27 -14.85 3.96
N THR A 9 -10.51 -14.71 4.44
CA THR A 9 -11.28 -13.46 4.31
C THR A 9 -10.56 -12.32 5.02
N LEU A 10 -10.08 -12.54 6.25
CA LEU A 10 -9.32 -11.55 7.01
C LEU A 10 -7.96 -11.20 6.39
N HIS A 11 -7.41 -12.09 5.55
CA HIS A 11 -6.18 -11.84 4.81
C HIS A 11 -6.41 -10.99 3.56
N VAL A 12 -7.49 -11.25 2.82
CA VAL A 12 -7.77 -10.57 1.55
C VAL A 12 -8.29 -9.13 1.77
N LEU A 13 -9.07 -8.89 2.82
CA LEU A 13 -9.65 -7.56 3.08
C LEU A 13 -8.59 -6.44 3.25
N PRO A 14 -7.51 -6.62 4.04
CA PRO A 14 -6.47 -5.60 4.14
C PRO A 14 -5.68 -5.41 2.83
N ALA A 15 -5.46 -6.47 2.05
CA ALA A 15 -4.86 -6.36 0.72
C ALA A 15 -5.73 -5.51 -0.21
N LEU A 16 -7.05 -5.75 -0.20
CA LEU A 16 -8.02 -4.95 -0.96
C LEU A 16 -8.01 -3.48 -0.55
N ILE A 17 -8.04 -3.19 0.75
CA ILE A 17 -8.04 -1.81 1.28
C ILE A 17 -6.76 -1.09 0.88
N TRP A 18 -5.60 -1.74 1.04
CA TRP A 18 -4.32 -1.10 0.77
C TRP A 18 -4.10 -0.90 -0.74
N VAL A 19 -4.20 -1.96 -1.55
CA VAL A 19 -3.97 -1.89 -3.00
C VAL A 19 -5.07 -1.06 -3.68
N GLY A 20 -6.33 -1.27 -3.32
CA GLY A 20 -7.46 -0.50 -3.82
C GLY A 20 -7.40 0.98 -3.44
N GLY A 21 -6.98 1.29 -2.21
CA GLY A 21 -6.76 2.66 -1.78
C GLY A 21 -5.65 3.37 -2.55
N MET A 22 -4.54 2.67 -2.85
CA MET A 22 -3.49 3.20 -3.73
C MET A 22 -3.99 3.41 -5.16
N PHE A 23 -4.78 2.48 -5.70
CA PHE A 23 -5.41 2.60 -7.01
C PHE A 23 -6.30 3.85 -7.05
N PHE A 24 -7.21 3.98 -6.09
CA PHE A 24 -8.10 5.14 -5.99
C PHE A 24 -7.31 6.45 -5.89
N ALA A 25 -6.30 6.51 -5.01
CA ALA A 25 -5.49 7.70 -4.84
C ALA A 25 -4.78 8.13 -6.14
N TRP A 26 -4.25 7.17 -6.90
CA TRP A 26 -3.46 7.46 -8.09
C TRP A 26 -4.33 7.73 -9.33
N MET A 27 -5.33 6.87 -9.58
CA MET A 27 -6.14 6.87 -10.80
C MET A 27 -7.32 7.85 -10.73
N ILE A 28 -7.88 8.07 -9.55
CA ILE A 28 -9.15 8.79 -9.40
C ILE A 28 -8.93 10.11 -8.67
N LEU A 29 -8.45 10.06 -7.43
CA LEU A 29 -8.31 11.25 -6.60
C LEU A 29 -7.32 12.24 -7.19
N ARG A 30 -6.16 11.78 -7.70
CA ARG A 30 -5.18 12.67 -8.27
C ARG A 30 -5.74 13.47 -9.46
N PRO A 31 -6.24 12.85 -10.56
CA PRO A 31 -6.80 13.62 -11.67
C PRO A 31 -7.87 14.61 -11.23
N ALA A 32 -8.80 14.18 -10.36
CA ALA A 32 -9.84 15.06 -9.83
C ALA A 32 -9.28 16.27 -9.07
N THR A 33 -8.25 16.08 -8.23
CA THR A 33 -7.61 17.20 -7.52
C THR A 33 -6.75 18.09 -8.43
N VAL A 34 -6.38 17.61 -9.62
CA VAL A 34 -5.65 18.43 -10.59
C VAL A 34 -6.62 19.26 -11.43
N SER A 35 -7.81 18.73 -11.75
CA SER A 35 -8.83 19.46 -12.49
C SER A 35 -9.57 20.50 -11.64
N GLU A 36 -9.93 20.14 -10.40
CA GLU A 36 -10.84 20.96 -9.59
C GLU A 36 -10.15 21.89 -8.58
N LEU A 37 -8.88 21.64 -8.24
CA LEU A 37 -8.21 22.37 -7.16
C LEU A 37 -6.95 23.10 -7.63
N ASP A 38 -6.85 24.36 -7.23
CA ASP A 38 -5.62 25.13 -7.33
C ASP A 38 -4.46 24.49 -6.56
N THR A 39 -3.23 24.81 -6.96
CA THR A 39 -2.01 24.21 -6.42
C THR A 39 -1.93 24.23 -4.88
N PRO A 40 -2.18 25.34 -4.17
CA PRO A 40 -2.14 25.36 -2.70
C PRO A 40 -3.22 24.49 -2.05
N ALA A 41 -4.44 24.49 -2.60
CA ALA A 41 -5.55 23.70 -2.07
C ALA A 41 -5.26 22.19 -2.20
N ARG A 42 -4.79 21.76 -3.38
CA ARG A 42 -4.34 20.39 -3.61
C ARG A 42 -3.22 19.99 -2.64
N LEU A 43 -2.20 20.83 -2.46
CA LEU A 43 -1.06 20.51 -1.58
C LEU A 43 -1.46 20.41 -0.09
N LYS A 44 -2.49 21.14 0.35
CA LYS A 44 -3.04 21.01 1.72
C LYS A 44 -3.89 19.75 1.91
N LEU A 45 -4.58 19.28 0.86
CA LEU A 45 -5.43 18.09 0.91
C LEU A 45 -4.61 16.79 1.11
N TRP A 46 -3.52 16.63 0.37
CA TRP A 46 -2.75 15.38 0.34
C TRP A 46 -2.20 14.94 1.71
N PRO A 47 -1.59 15.80 2.54
CA PRO A 47 -1.17 15.44 3.89
C PRO A 47 -2.29 14.85 4.75
N GLU A 48 -3.53 15.34 4.59
CA GLU A 48 -4.70 14.88 5.34
C GLU A 48 -5.20 13.53 4.82
N VAL A 49 -5.25 13.35 3.50
CA VAL A 49 -5.55 12.07 2.86
C VAL A 49 -4.54 11.01 3.32
N PHE A 50 -3.24 11.30 3.28
CA PHE A 50 -2.20 10.39 3.75
C PHE A 50 -2.32 10.12 5.26
N ARG A 51 -2.67 11.12 6.07
CA ARG A 51 -2.84 10.93 7.52
C ARG A 51 -3.89 9.87 7.82
N ARG A 52 -5.07 9.96 7.18
CA ARG A 52 -6.19 9.02 7.37
C ARG A 52 -5.91 7.67 6.73
N PHE A 53 -5.49 7.65 5.46
CA PHE A 53 -5.26 6.41 4.74
C PHE A 53 -4.14 5.56 5.37
N PHE A 54 -3.06 6.19 5.84
CA PHE A 54 -1.95 5.44 6.43
C PHE A 54 -2.30 4.75 7.75
N GLN A 55 -3.37 5.14 8.45
CA GLN A 55 -3.87 4.38 9.61
C GLN A 55 -4.40 3.01 9.17
N TRP A 56 -5.14 2.97 8.05
CA TRP A 56 -5.60 1.73 7.44
C TRP A 56 -4.46 0.89 6.87
N VAL A 57 -3.46 1.55 6.28
CA VAL A 57 -2.26 0.84 5.80
C VAL A 57 -1.50 0.18 6.95
N TRP A 58 -1.37 0.83 8.12
CA TRP A 58 -0.76 0.20 9.30
C TRP A 58 -1.53 -1.03 9.76
N ALA A 59 -2.85 -0.98 9.77
CA ALA A 59 -3.67 -2.17 10.04
C ALA A 59 -3.36 -3.29 9.02
N ALA A 60 -3.27 -2.97 7.73
CA ALA A 60 -2.92 -3.95 6.71
C ALA A 60 -1.50 -4.53 6.86
N VAL A 61 -0.51 -3.70 7.21
CA VAL A 61 0.87 -4.11 7.47
C VAL A 61 0.96 -5.12 8.63
N VAL A 62 0.09 -5.03 9.63
CA VAL A 62 0.08 -6.02 10.73
C VAL A 62 -0.77 -7.23 10.37
N MET A 63 -1.96 -7.01 9.81
CA MET A 63 -2.91 -8.09 9.54
C MET A 63 -2.42 -9.04 8.46
N LEU A 64 -1.75 -8.57 7.41
CA LEU A 64 -1.31 -9.41 6.29
C LEU A 64 -0.30 -10.48 6.72
N PRO A 65 0.80 -10.17 7.45
CA PRO A 65 1.70 -11.20 7.97
C PRO A 65 1.03 -12.15 8.97
N VAL A 66 0.25 -11.62 9.92
CA VAL A 66 -0.41 -12.46 10.95
C VAL A 66 -1.35 -13.48 10.31
N THR A 67 -2.22 -13.02 9.42
CA THR A 67 -3.17 -13.91 8.72
C THR A 67 -2.47 -14.77 7.67
N GLY A 68 -1.42 -14.28 7.01
CA GLY A 68 -0.65 -15.03 6.01
C GLY A 68 0.12 -16.20 6.61
N ILE A 69 0.79 -15.98 7.76
CA ILE A 69 1.44 -17.05 8.53
C ILE A 69 0.40 -18.04 9.06
N GLY A 70 -0.76 -17.55 9.54
CA GLY A 70 -1.88 -18.42 9.91
C GLY A 70 -2.34 -19.32 8.76
N LEU A 71 -2.51 -18.78 7.55
CA LEU A 71 -2.88 -19.56 6.36
C LEU A 71 -1.81 -20.57 5.95
N LEU A 72 -0.52 -20.21 6.11
CA LEU A 72 0.60 -21.10 5.86
C LEU A 72 0.53 -22.34 6.77
N HIS A 73 0.34 -22.15 8.08
CA HIS A 73 0.22 -23.26 9.04
C HIS A 73 -1.04 -24.10 8.86
N LEU A 74 -2.14 -23.50 8.37
CA LEU A 74 -3.39 -24.24 8.13
C LEU A 74 -3.37 -25.08 6.84
N ARG A 75 -2.49 -24.76 5.89
CA ARG A 75 -2.50 -25.36 4.54
C ARG A 75 -1.24 -26.15 4.20
N PHE A 76 -0.11 -25.83 4.78
CA PHE A 76 1.18 -26.45 4.46
C PHE A 76 1.85 -27.01 5.71
N PRO A 77 2.53 -28.17 5.61
CA PRO A 77 3.25 -28.79 6.72
C PRO A 77 4.38 -27.90 7.30
N SER A 78 5.06 -27.14 6.44
CA SER A 78 6.12 -26.21 6.83
C SER A 78 6.25 -25.03 5.84
N LEU A 79 6.96 -23.98 6.25
CA LEU A 79 7.31 -22.86 5.37
C LEU A 79 8.14 -23.30 4.16
N GLU A 80 9.01 -24.29 4.33
CA GLU A 80 9.88 -24.82 3.27
C GLU A 80 9.09 -25.60 2.21
N THR A 81 7.96 -26.19 2.61
CA THR A 81 7.06 -26.92 1.69
C THR A 81 6.04 -26.01 1.00
N ALA A 82 6.04 -24.71 1.28
CA ALA A 82 5.12 -23.78 0.64
C ALA A 82 5.49 -23.60 -0.85
N PRO A 83 4.50 -23.48 -1.76
CA PRO A 83 4.77 -23.21 -3.16
C PRO A 83 5.58 -21.92 -3.37
N ALA A 84 6.42 -21.87 -4.41
CA ALA A 84 7.32 -20.74 -4.67
C ALA A 84 6.58 -19.39 -4.78
N TYR A 85 5.36 -19.38 -5.33
CA TYR A 85 4.54 -18.16 -5.41
C TYR A 85 4.24 -17.54 -4.03
N VAL A 86 4.19 -18.33 -2.95
CA VAL A 86 3.98 -17.82 -1.59
C VAL A 86 5.21 -17.07 -1.09
N HIS A 87 6.41 -17.59 -1.37
CA HIS A 87 7.67 -16.89 -1.09
C HIS A 87 7.78 -15.59 -1.89
N VAL A 88 7.35 -15.59 -3.15
CA VAL A 88 7.27 -14.37 -3.98
C VAL A 88 6.31 -13.36 -3.36
N MET A 89 5.12 -13.78 -2.90
CA MET A 89 4.18 -12.90 -2.21
C MET A 89 4.79 -12.26 -0.95
N MET A 90 5.51 -13.03 -0.14
CA MET A 90 6.22 -12.53 1.04
C MET A 90 7.30 -11.52 0.66
N GLY A 91 8.11 -11.83 -0.36
CA GLY A 91 9.13 -10.93 -0.88
C GLY A 91 8.56 -9.60 -1.39
N LEU A 92 7.51 -9.66 -2.22
CA LEU A 92 6.82 -8.47 -2.73
C LEU A 92 6.23 -7.64 -1.60
N TYR A 93 5.62 -8.27 -0.59
CA TYR A 93 5.12 -7.59 0.59
C TYR A 93 6.23 -6.79 1.32
N LEU A 94 7.41 -7.38 1.52
CA LEU A 94 8.53 -6.69 2.16
C LEU A 94 9.01 -5.47 1.34
N VAL A 95 9.05 -5.58 0.01
CA VAL A 95 9.38 -4.44 -0.86
C VAL A 95 8.31 -3.34 -0.74
N MET A 96 7.02 -3.71 -0.79
CA MET A 96 5.91 -2.77 -0.63
C MET A 96 5.94 -2.06 0.74
N LEU A 97 6.26 -2.79 1.80
CA LEU A 97 6.45 -2.26 3.15
C LEU A 97 7.61 -1.26 3.19
N ALA A 98 8.76 -1.60 2.60
CA ALA A 98 9.91 -0.69 2.54
C ALA A 98 9.58 0.61 1.80
N LEU A 99 8.84 0.53 0.69
CA LEU A 99 8.37 1.72 -0.04
C LEU A 99 7.40 2.55 0.81
N PHE A 100 6.46 1.92 1.50
CA PHE A 100 5.54 2.60 2.42
C PHE A 100 6.28 3.31 3.55
N LEU A 101 7.23 2.65 4.21
CA LEU A 101 8.05 3.24 5.26
C LEU A 101 8.87 4.43 4.72
N ARG A 102 9.46 4.31 3.53
CA ARG A 102 10.17 5.42 2.88
C ARG A 102 9.26 6.62 2.65
N VAL A 103 8.03 6.41 2.19
CA VAL A 103 7.04 7.48 2.01
C VAL A 103 6.68 8.10 3.36
N ARG A 104 6.33 7.28 4.35
CA ARG A 104 5.84 7.73 5.67
C ARG A 104 6.91 8.48 6.47
N LEU A 105 8.12 7.93 6.53
CA LEU A 105 9.18 8.40 7.43
C LEU A 105 10.03 9.50 6.78
N LEU A 106 10.29 9.44 5.47
CA LEU A 106 11.22 10.36 4.81
C LEU A 106 10.52 11.44 3.98
N GLN A 107 9.44 11.10 3.28
CA GLN A 107 8.83 12.03 2.30
C GLN A 107 7.65 12.82 2.87
N LEU A 108 6.79 12.20 3.68
CA LEU A 108 5.62 12.86 4.25
C LEU A 108 5.98 14.03 5.18
N PRO A 109 7.02 13.96 6.05
CA PRO A 109 7.43 15.11 6.85
C PRO A 109 7.90 16.29 6.00
N GLN A 110 8.61 16.02 4.89
CA GLN A 110 9.05 17.07 3.96
C GLN A 110 7.86 17.79 3.31
N LEU A 111 6.84 17.03 2.88
CA LEU A 111 5.63 17.60 2.32
C LEU A 111 4.89 18.47 3.35
N ARG A 112 4.71 17.96 4.58
CA ARG A 112 4.03 18.72 5.66
C ARG A 112 4.74 20.03 5.97
N ARG A 113 6.06 19.97 6.15
CA ARG A 113 6.90 21.16 6.41
C ARG A 113 6.78 22.19 5.28
N ALA A 114 6.81 21.76 4.02
CA ALA A 114 6.67 22.67 2.89
C ALA A 114 5.27 23.34 2.86
N VAL A 115 4.21 22.59 3.19
CA VAL A 115 2.84 23.13 3.28
C VAL A 115 2.69 24.11 4.45
N GLU A 116 3.26 23.80 5.61
CA GLU A 116 3.27 24.67 6.79
C GLU A 116 3.97 26.00 6.51
N LEU A 117 5.13 25.95 5.82
CA LEU A 117 5.88 27.13 5.40
C LEU A 117 5.31 27.81 4.15
N ARG A 118 4.23 27.28 3.56
CA ARG A 118 3.63 27.75 2.30
C ARG A 118 4.62 27.79 1.12
N ASP A 119 5.64 26.94 1.15
CA ASP A 119 6.59 26.73 0.06
C ASP A 119 5.98 25.75 -0.96
N TRP A 120 5.17 26.29 -1.86
CA TRP A 120 4.46 25.50 -2.88
C TRP A 120 5.39 24.81 -3.88
N PRO A 121 6.49 25.43 -4.36
CA PRO A 121 7.48 24.74 -5.20
C PRO A 121 8.07 23.49 -4.51
N ALA A 122 8.54 23.60 -3.26
CA ALA A 122 9.07 22.47 -2.53
C ALA A 122 8.01 21.41 -2.23
N GLY A 123 6.78 21.84 -1.89
CA GLY A 123 5.64 20.96 -1.67
C GLY A 123 5.26 20.14 -2.91
N GLY A 124 5.25 20.78 -4.08
CA GLY A 124 5.03 20.11 -5.37
C GLY A 124 6.09 19.06 -5.67
N ALA A 125 7.37 19.38 -5.43
CA ALA A 125 8.48 18.44 -5.62
C ALA A 125 8.38 17.24 -4.66
N ALA A 126 8.07 17.48 -3.38
CA ALA A 126 7.88 16.43 -2.38
C ALA A 126 6.70 15.51 -2.73
N LEU A 127 5.55 16.07 -3.10
CA LEU A 127 4.39 15.29 -3.54
C LEU A 127 4.70 14.48 -4.80
N GLY A 128 5.47 15.04 -5.73
CA GLY A 128 5.96 14.33 -6.91
C GLY A 128 6.80 13.09 -6.58
N ARG A 129 7.69 13.18 -5.58
CA ARG A 129 8.47 12.03 -5.08
C ARG A 129 7.57 10.97 -4.44
N ILE A 130 6.63 11.38 -3.57
CA ILE A 130 5.65 10.48 -2.96
C ILE A 130 4.87 9.74 -4.04
N ARG A 131 4.35 10.45 -5.05
CA ARG A 131 3.57 9.87 -6.14
C ARG A 131 4.33 8.79 -6.91
N ARG A 132 5.61 9.00 -7.20
CA ARG A 132 6.43 7.98 -7.88
C ARG A 132 6.55 6.71 -7.05
N LEU A 133 6.84 6.85 -5.75
CA LEU A 133 6.94 5.71 -4.84
C LEU A 133 5.60 4.98 -4.69
N VAL A 134 4.50 5.71 -4.55
CA VAL A 134 3.14 5.12 -4.49
C VAL A 134 2.79 4.42 -5.81
N GLY A 135 3.17 4.98 -6.97
CA GLY A 135 2.96 4.35 -8.27
C GLY A 135 3.71 3.02 -8.40
N PHE A 136 4.98 2.96 -8.01
CA PHE A 136 5.72 1.69 -7.96
C PHE A 136 5.08 0.69 -6.99
N ASN A 137 4.68 1.16 -5.80
CA ASN A 137 4.03 0.32 -4.80
C ASN A 137 2.68 -0.23 -5.31
N LEU A 138 1.91 0.56 -6.06
CA LEU A 138 0.67 0.12 -6.70
C LEU A 138 0.92 -0.99 -7.73
N VAL A 139 1.91 -0.84 -8.61
CA VAL A 139 2.25 -1.87 -9.60
C VAL A 139 2.66 -3.18 -8.91
N LEU A 140 3.48 -3.10 -7.86
CA LEU A 140 3.85 -4.27 -7.05
C LEU A 140 2.61 -4.90 -6.38
N GLY A 141 1.72 -4.08 -5.82
CA GLY A 141 0.50 -4.55 -5.17
C GLY A 141 -0.46 -5.25 -6.12
N LEU A 142 -0.68 -4.69 -7.31
CA LEU A 142 -1.48 -5.33 -8.36
C LEU A 142 -0.85 -6.65 -8.84
N SER A 143 0.47 -6.66 -9.01
CA SER A 143 1.20 -7.87 -9.39
C SER A 143 1.10 -8.96 -8.31
N LEU A 144 1.22 -8.59 -7.03
CA LEU A 144 1.07 -9.49 -5.89
C LEU A 144 -0.34 -10.10 -5.87
N VAL A 145 -1.38 -9.28 -6.04
CA VAL A 145 -2.77 -9.75 -6.11
C VAL A 145 -2.98 -10.71 -7.29
N ALA A 146 -2.40 -10.41 -8.46
CA ALA A 146 -2.48 -11.28 -9.63
C ALA A 146 -1.81 -12.64 -9.39
N ILE A 147 -0.62 -12.66 -8.78
CA ILE A 147 0.09 -13.90 -8.41
C ILE A 147 -0.72 -14.72 -7.41
N ALA A 148 -1.28 -14.07 -6.38
CA ALA A 148 -2.10 -14.72 -5.37
C ALA A 148 -3.38 -15.36 -5.97
N ALA A 149 -3.97 -14.71 -6.97
CA ALA A 149 -5.15 -15.20 -7.68
C ALA A 149 -4.80 -16.34 -8.65
N ALA A 150 -3.72 -16.20 -9.43
CA ALA A 150 -3.32 -17.16 -10.45
C ALA A 150 -2.72 -18.45 -9.87
N ARG A 151 -2.06 -18.38 -8.70
CA ARG A 151 -1.40 -19.50 -8.01
C ARG A 151 -0.52 -20.32 -8.96
N PRO A 152 0.47 -19.69 -9.59
CA PRO A 152 1.31 -20.38 -10.56
C PRO A 152 2.06 -21.57 -9.94
N ILE A 153 2.35 -22.56 -10.79
CA ILE A 153 2.92 -23.86 -10.38
C ILE A 153 4.46 -23.87 -10.46
N PHE A 154 5.07 -22.80 -11.01
CA PHE A 154 6.53 -22.67 -11.13
C PHE A 154 7.21 -22.38 -9.80
#